data_AF-A0A811QU61-F1
#
_entry.id   AF-A0A811QU61-F1
#
_cell.length_a   1.000
_cell.length_b   1.000
_cell.length_c   1.000
_cell.angle_alpha   90.00
_cell.angle_beta   90.00
_cell.angle_gamma   90.00
#
_symmetry.space_group_name_H-M   'P 1'
#
loop_
_entity.id
_entity.type
_entity.pdbx_description
1 polymer ?
#
loop_
_entity_poly.entity_id
_entity_poly.type
_entity_poly.pdbx_seq_one_letter_code
_entity_poly.pdbx_strand_id
1 'polypeptide(L)'
;MGFLYGELLKAKREINKAYGNVESRYKDVIANIDKKMKGRLDSPLHLTAYLLNAYYSYGNPSIFDDAIITEGIISYLETFYHHDEDKQDQAANTELKKFQNREGPFNNKLAKTCENFYYNLASW
;
A
#
# COMPACT_ATOMS: atom_id res chain seq x y z
N MET A 1 6.16 -8.34 -2.41
CA MET A 1 6.56 -6.96 -2.04
C MET A 1 5.39 -6.09 -1.57
N GLY A 2 4.22 -6.08 -2.23
CA GLY A 2 3.07 -5.25 -1.82
C GLY A 2 2.43 -5.55 -0.45
N PHE A 3 2.92 -6.56 0.29
CA PHE A 3 2.50 -6.84 1.66
C PHE A 3 3.38 -6.21 2.72
N LEU A 4 4.59 -5.76 2.37
CA LEU A 4 5.59 -5.38 3.36
C LEU A 4 5.15 -4.21 4.24
N TYR A 5 4.69 -3.11 3.63
CA TYR A 5 4.24 -1.94 4.36
C TYR A 5 2.96 -2.23 5.18
N GLY A 6 2.01 -2.96 4.59
CA GLY A 6 0.78 -3.37 5.26
C GLY A 6 1.00 -4.26 6.50
N GLU A 7 1.91 -5.24 6.39
CA GLU A 7 2.28 -6.08 7.54
C GLU A 7 3.06 -5.31 8.60
N LEU A 8 3.83 -4.29 8.24
CA LEU A 8 4.46 -3.38 9.22
C LEU A 8 3.40 -2.56 9.97
N LEU A 9 2.39 -2.03 9.29
CA LEU A 9 1.27 -1.34 9.94
C LEU A 9 0.49 -2.28 10.87
N LYS A 10 0.31 -3.54 10.48
CA LYS A 10 -0.29 -4.57 11.32
C LYS A 10 0.57 -4.86 12.56
N ALA A 11 1.88 -5.06 12.39
CA ALA A 11 2.80 -5.30 13.50
C ALA A 11 2.79 -4.14 14.51
N LYS A 12 2.79 -2.88 14.06
CA LYS A 12 2.63 -1.72 14.95
C LYS A 12 1.33 -1.77 15.74
N ARG A 13 0.20 -2.10 15.09
CA ARG A 13 -1.10 -2.25 15.78
C ARG A 13 -1.09 -3.39 16.81
N GLU A 14 -0.43 -4.50 16.51
CA GLU A 14 -0.31 -5.64 17.42
C GLU A 14 0.57 -5.31 18.64
N ILE A 15 1.67 -4.58 18.44
CA ILE A 15 2.49 -4.04 19.53
C ILE A 15 1.63 -3.14 20.43
N ASN A 16 0.89 -2.18 19.87
CA ASN A 16 0.03 -1.29 20.66
C ASN A 16 -0.94 -2.08 21.54
N LYS A 17 -1.58 -3.11 20.97
CA LYS A 17 -2.49 -4.01 21.70
C LYS A 17 -1.79 -4.81 22.79
N ALA A 18 -0.61 -5.36 22.51
CA ALA A 18 0.16 -6.14 23.48
C ALA A 18 0.56 -5.32 24.72
N TYR A 19 0.78 -4.02 24.54
CA TYR A 19 1.05 -3.08 25.63
C TYR A 19 -0.23 -2.46 26.24
N GLY A 20 -1.40 -3.03 25.96
CA GLY A 20 -2.69 -2.62 26.53
C GLY A 20 -3.22 -1.30 25.98
N ASN A 21 -2.78 -0.88 24.79
CA ASN A 21 -3.10 0.40 24.16
C ASN A 21 -2.72 1.63 25.01
N VAL A 22 -1.82 1.47 25.98
CA VAL A 22 -1.29 2.58 26.77
C VAL A 22 -0.06 3.15 26.06
N GLU A 23 -0.22 4.31 25.41
CA GLU A 23 0.81 4.94 24.56
C GLU A 23 2.18 5.06 25.23
N SER A 24 2.22 5.46 26.51
CA SER A 24 3.47 5.59 27.26
C SER A 24 4.28 4.30 27.38
N ARG A 25 3.66 3.13 27.14
CA ARG A 25 4.31 1.81 27.21
C ARG A 25 4.91 1.34 25.89
N TYR A 26 4.45 1.86 24.74
CA TYR A 26 4.90 1.39 23.42
C TYR A 26 5.48 2.49 22.52
N LYS A 27 5.28 3.78 22.84
CA LYS A 27 5.69 4.91 21.99
C LYS A 27 7.16 4.84 21.55
N ASP A 28 8.07 4.45 22.44
CA ASP A 28 9.50 4.41 22.14
C ASP A 28 9.85 3.25 21.20
N VAL A 29 9.11 2.14 21.31
CA VAL A 29 9.23 0.99 20.39
C VAL A 29 8.76 1.40 18.99
N ILE A 30 7.60 2.06 18.89
CA ILE A 30 7.05 2.53 17.62
C ILE A 30 7.97 3.57 16.99
N ALA A 31 8.47 4.55 17.76
CA ALA A 31 9.40 5.56 17.28
C ALA A 31 10.70 4.94 16.74
N ASN A 32 11.21 3.88 17.38
CA ASN A 32 12.37 3.15 16.88
C ASN A 32 12.07 2.43 15.55
N ILE A 33 10.89 1.83 15.41
CA ILE A 33 10.45 1.22 14.16
C ILE A 33 10.35 2.29 13.06
N ASP A 34 9.67 3.40 13.32
CA ASP A 34 9.52 4.51 12.37
C ASP A 34 10.88 5.04 11.91
N LYS A 35 11.81 5.25 12.85
CA LYS A 35 13.18 5.66 12.54
C LYS A 35 13.91 4.68 11.64
N LYS A 36 13.69 3.38 11.79
CA LYS A 36 14.33 2.33 10.97
C LYS A 36 13.66 2.17 9.60
N MET A 37 12.37 2.42 9.53
CA MET A 37 11.59 2.38 8.30
C MET A 37 11.91 3.56 7.38
N LYS A 38 12.12 4.75 7.96
CA LYS A 38 12.25 6.02 7.25
C LYS A 38 13.20 6.00 6.04
N GLY A 39 12.68 6.38 4.88
CA GLY A 39 13.38 6.41 3.60
C GLY A 39 13.68 5.02 3.00
N ARG A 40 13.16 3.94 3.60
CA ARG A 40 13.45 2.56 3.20
C ARG A 40 12.17 1.78 2.96
N LEU A 41 11.50 1.39 4.05
CA LEU A 41 10.29 0.56 4.00
C LEU A 41 9.03 1.40 3.77
N ASP A 42 9.14 2.71 3.91
CA ASP A 42 8.16 3.74 3.55
C ASP A 42 8.57 4.52 2.29
N SER A 43 9.48 3.98 1.47
CA SER A 43 9.85 4.59 0.18
C SER A 43 8.65 4.63 -0.78
N PRO A 44 8.62 5.55 -1.77
CA PRO A 44 7.61 5.59 -2.83
C PRO A 44 7.24 4.23 -3.42
N LEU A 45 8.23 3.40 -3.77
CA LEU A 45 8.00 2.05 -4.32
C LEU A 45 7.17 1.15 -3.38
N HIS A 46 7.48 1.15 -2.08
CA HIS A 46 6.78 0.32 -1.09
C HIS A 46 5.37 0.84 -0.81
N LEU A 47 5.18 2.16 -0.77
CA LEU A 47 3.86 2.78 -0.60
C LEU A 47 2.96 2.51 -1.80
N THR A 48 3.48 2.67 -3.03
CA THR A 48 2.77 2.34 -4.27
C THR A 48 2.40 0.85 -4.32
N ALA A 49 3.34 -0.04 -3.99
CA ALA A 49 3.07 -1.47 -3.96
C ALA A 49 2.01 -1.87 -2.92
N TYR A 50 1.93 -1.14 -1.80
CA TYR A 50 0.88 -1.33 -0.79
C TYR A 50 -0.49 -0.86 -1.30
N LEU A 51 -0.58 0.31 -1.93
CA LEU A 51 -1.84 0.79 -2.50
C LEU A 51 -2.34 -0.10 -3.64
N LEU A 52 -1.45 -0.54 -4.53
CA LEU A 52 -1.82 -1.42 -5.66
C LEU A 52 -2.09 -2.88 -5.25
N ASN A 53 -1.95 -3.22 -3.97
CA ASN A 53 -2.29 -4.53 -3.46
C ASN A 53 -3.78 -4.61 -3.13
N ALA A 54 -4.54 -5.31 -3.99
CA ALA A 54 -5.98 -5.50 -3.85
C ALA A 54 -6.40 -6.02 -2.46
N TYR A 55 -5.60 -6.88 -1.81
CA TYR A 55 -5.89 -7.33 -0.44
C TYR A 55 -6.07 -6.16 0.54
N TYR A 56 -5.24 -5.12 0.44
CA TYR A 56 -5.33 -3.95 1.33
C TYR A 56 -6.24 -2.87 0.78
N SER A 57 -6.08 -2.45 -0.48
CA SER A 57 -6.82 -1.30 -1.02
C SER A 57 -8.31 -1.57 -1.23
N TYR A 58 -8.67 -2.79 -1.60
CA TYR A 58 -10.08 -3.16 -1.71
C TYR A 58 -10.69 -3.55 -0.37
N GLY A 59 -9.88 -4.05 0.57
CA GLY A 59 -10.29 -4.31 1.95
C GLY A 59 -10.44 -3.03 2.78
N ASN A 60 -9.70 -1.97 2.44
CA ASN A 60 -9.80 -0.65 3.04
C ASN A 60 -9.59 0.47 1.99
N PRO A 61 -10.68 0.94 1.36
CA PRO A 61 -10.61 1.99 0.34
C PRO A 61 -10.06 3.33 0.84
N SER A 62 -10.03 3.60 2.15
CA SER A 62 -9.48 4.86 2.67
C SER A 62 -7.98 5.04 2.39
N ILE A 63 -7.28 3.97 1.95
CA ILE A 63 -5.87 4.04 1.52
C ILE A 63 -5.69 4.97 0.32
N PHE A 64 -6.70 5.10 -0.54
CA PHE A 64 -6.64 6.01 -1.69
C PHE A 64 -6.70 7.50 -1.29
N ASP A 65 -7.20 7.80 -0.09
CA ASP A 65 -7.30 9.17 0.44
C ASP A 65 -6.15 9.52 1.40
N ASP A 66 -5.23 8.58 1.66
CA ASP A 66 -4.10 8.81 2.55
C ASP A 66 -3.04 9.68 1.85
N ALA A 67 -2.73 10.83 2.46
CA ALA A 67 -1.81 11.82 1.90
C ALA A 67 -0.38 11.26 1.70
N ILE A 68 0.12 10.46 2.65
CA ILE A 68 1.47 9.87 2.56
C ILE A 68 1.54 8.88 1.41
N ILE A 69 0.49 8.06 1.25
CA ILE A 69 0.40 7.10 0.16
C ILE A 69 0.28 7.82 -1.18
N THR A 70 -0.55 8.86 -1.26
CA THR A 70 -0.79 9.63 -2.48
C THR A 70 0.48 10.34 -2.95
N GLU A 71 1.18 11.03 -2.04
CA GLU A 71 2.48 11.66 -2.32
C GLU A 71 3.54 10.63 -2.72
N GLY A 72 3.53 9.45 -2.09
CA GLY A 72 4.38 8.32 -2.45
C GLY A 72 4.16 7.84 -3.88
N ILE A 73 2.91 7.77 -4.34
CA ILE A 73 2.60 7.39 -5.73
C ILE A 73 3.06 8.44 -6.72
N ILE A 74 2.80 9.72 -6.45
CA ILE A 74 3.26 10.82 -7.31
C ILE A 74 4.78 10.75 -7.48
N SER A 75 5.50 10.67 -6.35
CA SER A 75 6.97 10.54 -6.35
C SER A 75 7.44 9.30 -7.11
N TYR A 76 6.72 8.18 -6.98
CA TYR A 76 7.04 6.94 -7.71
C TYR A 76 6.85 7.11 -9.22
N LEU A 77 5.74 7.71 -9.66
CA LEU A 77 5.43 7.91 -11.07
C LEU A 77 6.41 8.89 -11.73
N GLU A 78 6.72 10.00 -11.07
CA GLU A 78 7.74 10.97 -11.53
C GLU A 78 9.11 10.32 -11.71
N THR A 79 9.48 9.41 -10.80
CA THR A 79 10.74 8.67 -10.88
C THR A 79 10.71 7.58 -11.96
N PHE A 80 9.62 6.83 -12.06
CA PHE A 80 9.52 5.66 -12.93
C PHE A 80 9.30 6.04 -14.40
N TYR A 81 8.44 7.03 -14.65
CA TYR A 81 8.14 7.60 -15.96
C TYR A 81 8.82 8.96 -16.13
N HIS A 82 10.10 9.03 -15.79
CA HIS A 82 10.87 10.27 -15.83
C HIS A 82 10.84 10.90 -17.23
N HIS A 83 10.47 12.18 -17.31
CA HIS A 83 10.26 12.95 -18.56
C HIS A 83 9.16 12.43 -19.51
N ASP A 84 8.26 11.57 -19.04
CA ASP A 84 7.12 11.08 -19.82
C ASP A 84 5.81 11.49 -19.13
N GLU A 85 5.45 12.77 -19.29
CA GLU A 85 4.26 13.37 -18.65
C GLU A 85 2.96 12.67 -19.08
N ASP A 86 2.88 12.23 -20.35
CA ASP A 86 1.71 11.50 -20.87
C ASP A 86 1.51 10.17 -20.13
N LYS A 87 2.59 9.40 -19.87
CA LYS A 87 2.48 8.17 -19.07
C LYS A 87 2.20 8.43 -17.60
N GLN A 88 2.74 9.50 -17.03
CA GLN A 88 2.44 9.88 -15.64
C GLN A 88 0.95 10.20 -15.49
N ASP A 89 0.39 11.03 -16.39
CA ASP A 89 -1.03 11.37 -16.41
C ASP A 89 -1.90 10.14 -16.65
N GLN A 90 -1.57 9.32 -17.64
CA GLN A 90 -2.30 8.09 -17.91
C GLN A 90 -2.32 7.15 -16.69
N ALA A 91 -1.17 6.97 -16.03
CA ALA A 91 -1.08 6.11 -14.85
C ALA A 91 -1.90 6.66 -13.67
N ALA A 92 -1.72 7.95 -13.33
CA ALA A 92 -2.34 8.56 -12.16
C ALA A 92 -3.83 8.84 -12.34
N ASN A 93 -4.23 9.36 -13.50
CA ASN A 93 -5.57 9.88 -13.72
C ASN A 93 -6.52 8.93 -14.44
N THR A 94 -5.98 7.88 -15.09
CA THR A 94 -6.79 6.88 -15.80
C THR A 94 -6.66 5.50 -15.18
N GLU A 95 -5.47 4.90 -15.20
CA GLU A 95 -5.31 3.49 -14.78
C GLU A 95 -5.51 3.31 -13.28
N LEU A 96 -5.03 4.24 -12.45
CA LEU A 96 -5.24 4.20 -11.00
C LEU A 96 -6.73 4.30 -10.63
N LYS A 97 -7.50 5.14 -11.34
CA LYS A 97 -8.96 5.25 -11.13
C LYS A 97 -9.68 3.97 -11.52
N LYS A 98 -9.30 3.34 -12.64
CA LYS A 98 -9.84 2.03 -13.04
C LYS A 98 -9.56 0.97 -11.99
N PHE A 99 -8.35 0.97 -11.41
CA PHE A 99 -8.03 0.08 -10.29
C PHE A 99 -8.92 0.39 -9.08
N GLN A 100 -8.97 1.64 -8.63
CA GLN A 100 -9.79 2.07 -7.49
C GLN A 100 -11.28 1.67 -7.64
N ASN A 101 -11.85 1.87 -8.82
CA ASN A 101 -13.25 1.56 -9.13
C ASN A 101 -13.49 0.08 -9.50
N ARG A 102 -12.43 -0.74 -9.58
CA ARG A 102 -12.47 -2.13 -10.04
C ARG A 102 -13.10 -2.26 -11.43
N GLU A 103 -12.60 -1.49 -12.38
CA GLU A 103 -13.09 -1.45 -13.76
C GLU A 103 -12.24 -2.32 -14.69
N GLY A 104 -12.85 -2.79 -15.77
CA GLY A 104 -12.16 -3.54 -16.82
C GLY A 104 -11.45 -4.80 -16.28
N PRO A 105 -10.15 -5.00 -16.58
CA PRO A 105 -9.39 -6.16 -16.12
C PRO A 105 -9.37 -6.34 -14.60
N PHE A 106 -9.50 -5.26 -13.83
CA PHE A 106 -9.46 -5.30 -12.36
C PHE A 106 -10.75 -5.87 -11.73
N ASN A 107 -11.84 -6.00 -12.50
CA ASN A 107 -13.09 -6.62 -12.05
C ASN A 107 -13.19 -8.12 -12.33
N ASN A 108 -12.21 -8.68 -13.05
CA ASN A 108 -12.31 -10.05 -13.52
C ASN A 108 -12.24 -11.05 -12.34
N LYS A 109 -12.73 -12.28 -12.56
CA LYS A 109 -12.81 -13.30 -11.50
C LYS A 109 -11.45 -13.61 -10.86
N LEU A 110 -10.37 -13.64 -11.65
CA LEU A 110 -9.01 -13.93 -11.18
C LEU A 110 -8.37 -12.76 -10.43
N ALA A 111 -8.68 -11.52 -10.79
CA ALA A 111 -8.21 -10.32 -10.10
C ALA A 111 -8.85 -10.23 -8.72
N LYS A 112 -10.15 -10.56 -8.62
CA LYS A 112 -10.87 -10.63 -7.33
C LYS A 112 -10.27 -11.65 -6.37
N THR A 113 -9.66 -12.74 -6.86
CA THR A 113 -9.03 -13.70 -5.95
C THR A 113 -7.76 -13.16 -5.30
N CYS A 114 -7.11 -12.15 -5.88
CA CYS A 114 -5.98 -11.44 -5.25
C CYS A 114 -6.40 -10.59 -4.03
N GLU A 115 -7.70 -10.41 -3.79
CA GLU A 115 -8.23 -9.83 -2.55
C GLU A 115 -8.10 -10.78 -1.36
N ASN A 116 -7.78 -12.05 -1.59
CA ASN A 116 -7.62 -13.05 -0.54
C ASN A 116 -6.14 -13.26 -0.21
N PHE A 117 -5.79 -13.16 1.08
CA PHE A 117 -4.42 -13.35 1.58
C PHE A 117 -3.83 -14.73 1.22
N TYR A 118 -4.67 -15.77 1.17
CA TYR A 118 -4.28 -17.16 0.94
C TYR A 118 -4.23 -17.56 -0.53
N TYR A 119 -4.25 -16.61 -1.47
CA TYR A 119 -4.21 -16.96 -2.89
C TYR A 119 -2.88 -17.63 -3.25
N ASN A 120 -2.94 -18.94 -3.48
CA ASN A 120 -1.82 -19.76 -3.91
C ASN A 120 -1.98 -20.04 -5.41
N LEU A 121 -1.02 -19.58 -6.22
CA LEU A 121 -0.98 -19.85 -7.68
C LEU A 121 -0.80 -21.35 -8.00
N ALA A 122 -0.40 -22.17 -7.02
CA ALA A 122 -0.09 -23.59 -7.21
C ALA A 122 -1.28 -24.55 -7.01
N SER A 123 -2.52 -24.06 -6.86
CA SER A 123 -3.70 -24.91 -6.61
C SER A 123 -4.56 -25.19 -7.87
N TRP A 124 -3.95 -25.19 -9.05
CA TRP A 124 -4.57 -25.55 -10.33
C TRP A 124 -3.87 -26.76 -10.93
#